data_AF-A0A820EQY2-F1
#
_entry.id   AF-A0A820EQY2-F1
#
_cell.length_a   1.000
_cell.length_b   1.000
_cell.length_c   1.000
_cell.angle_alpha   90.00
_cell.angle_beta   90.00
_cell.angle_gamma   90.00
#
_symmetry.space_group_name_H-M   'P 1'
#
loop_
_entity.id
_entity.type
_entity.pdbx_description
1 polymer ?
#
loop_
_entity_poly.entity_id
_entity_poly.type
_entity_poly.pdbx_seq_one_letter_code
_entity_poly.pdbx_strand_id
1 'polypeptide(L)'
;MICMSEHYKRSNYCRAEAQHAFKRQLKIVPILLQQFYKPDGWLAFLIGELVYVDSAKYNFLQAFEILINELNAPAHHDNTSGTRVSPF
;
A
#
# COMPACT_ATOMS: atom_id res chain seq x y z
N MET A 1 -4.48 -5.16 4.42
CA MET A 1 -4.10 -4.89 3.02
C MET A 1 -4.97 -3.76 2.50
N ILE A 2 -4.46 -2.92 1.60
CA ILE A 2 -5.21 -1.82 1.00
C ILE A 2 -5.24 -1.99 -0.52
N CYS A 3 -6.43 -2.21 -1.07
CA CYS A 3 -6.64 -2.41 -2.50
C CYS A 3 -6.99 -1.08 -3.17
N MET A 4 -5.99 -0.41 -3.72
CA MET A 4 -6.11 0.94 -4.25
C MET A 4 -6.86 0.95 -5.58
N SER A 5 -7.92 1.75 -5.61
CA SER A 5 -8.77 2.06 -6.76
C SER A 5 -9.55 3.36 -6.48
N GLU A 6 -10.17 3.94 -7.50
CA GLU A 6 -11.03 5.13 -7.33
C GLU A 6 -12.19 4.84 -6.36
N HIS A 7 -12.76 3.64 -6.41
CA HIS A 7 -13.83 3.22 -5.51
C HIS A 7 -13.35 3.10 -4.06
N TYR A 8 -12.15 2.57 -3.84
CA TYR A 8 -11.54 2.50 -2.52
C TYR A 8 -11.36 3.91 -1.93
N LYS A 9 -10.84 4.85 -2.73
CA LYS A 9 -10.63 6.25 -2.30
C LYS A 9 -11.94 6.97 -1.95
N ARG A 10 -13.03 6.69 -2.68
CA ARG A 10 -14.33 7.35 -2.49
C ARG A 10 -15.12 6.81 -1.30
N SER A 11 -14.84 5.57 -0.88
CA SER A 11 -15.57 4.94 0.23
C SER A 11 -15.12 5.48 1.58
N ASN A 12 -16.06 6.08 2.32
CA ASN A 12 -15.83 6.53 3.70
C ASN A 12 -15.46 5.38 4.63
N TYR A 13 -16.02 4.18 4.40
CA TYR A 13 -15.69 2.98 5.17
C TYR A 13 -14.23 2.58 4.95
N CYS A 14 -13.77 2.55 3.69
CA CYS A 14 -12.38 2.23 3.36
C CYS A 14 -11.41 3.27 3.92
N ARG A 15 -11.79 4.56 3.88
CA ARG A 15 -11.00 5.62 4.52
C ARG A 15 -10.89 5.42 6.03
N ALA A 16 -11.98 5.12 6.70
CA ALA A 16 -12.00 4.89 8.14
C ALA A 16 -11.13 3.68 8.53
N GLU A 17 -11.24 2.57 7.78
CA GLU A 17 -10.43 1.36 7.97
C GLU A 17 -8.93 1.65 7.79
N ALA A 18 -8.56 2.31 6.69
CA ALA A 18 -7.17 2.67 6.40
C ALA A 18 -6.58 3.57 7.51
N GLN A 19 -7.34 4.58 7.94
CA GLN A 19 -6.94 5.45 9.04
C GLN A 19 -6.82 4.70 10.37
N HIS A 20 -7.71 3.74 10.63
CA HIS A 20 -7.65 2.91 11.83
C HIS A 20 -6.39 2.04 11.85
N ALA A 21 -6.07 1.40 10.73
CA ALA A 21 -4.86 0.60 10.57
C ALA A 21 -3.60 1.47 10.75
N PHE A 22 -3.56 2.65 10.14
CA PHE A 22 -2.46 3.61 10.28
C PHE A 22 -2.26 4.07 11.72
N LYS A 23 -3.34 4.45 12.42
CA LYS A 23 -3.30 4.87 13.83
C LYS A 23 -2.79 3.77 14.77
N ARG A 24 -3.10 2.51 14.45
CA ARG A 24 -2.65 1.35 15.21
C ARG A 24 -1.27 0.84 14.81
N GLN A 25 -0.60 1.52 13.86
CA GLN A 25 0.69 1.08 13.31
C GLN A 25 0.63 -0.37 12.82
N LEU A 26 -0.52 -0.77 12.25
CA LEU A 26 -0.64 -2.08 11.63
C LEU A 26 0.17 -2.08 10.35
N LYS A 27 0.70 -3.25 9.99
CA LYS A 27 1.36 -3.46 8.71
C LYS A 27 0.36 -3.23 7.57
N ILE A 28 0.61 -2.20 6.77
CA ILE A 28 -0.19 -1.86 5.59
C ILE A 28 0.59 -2.31 4.36
N VAL A 29 -0.03 -3.19 3.57
CA VAL A 29 0.47 -3.60 2.25
C VAL A 29 -0.48 -3.00 1.21
N PRO A 30 -0.08 -1.93 0.50
CA PRO A 30 -0.89 -1.33 -0.55
C PRO A 30 -0.72 -2.10 -1.87
N ILE A 31 -1.82 -2.31 -2.58
CA ILE A 31 -1.89 -3.03 -3.86
C ILE A 31 -2.64 -2.14 -4.85
N LEU A 32 -2.02 -1.79 -5.96
CA LEU A 32 -2.66 -1.06 -7.05
C LEU A 32 -3.39 -2.06 -7.95
N LEU A 33 -4.73 -2.08 -7.88
CA LEU A 33 -5.56 -3.00 -8.67
C LEU A 33 -6.10 -2.37 -9.96
N GLN A 34 -6.23 -1.04 -9.99
CA GLN A 34 -6.82 -0.34 -11.13
C GLN A 34 -5.72 0.19 -12.05
N GLN A 35 -5.78 -0.19 -13.34
CA GLN A 35 -4.82 0.29 -14.34
C GLN A 35 -4.84 1.81 -14.45
N PHE A 36 -3.66 2.42 -14.55
CA PHE A 36 -3.45 3.86 -14.64
C PHE A 36 -4.01 4.68 -13.47
N TYR A 37 -4.45 4.03 -12.38
CA TYR A 37 -4.87 4.74 -11.19
C TYR A 37 -3.64 5.36 -10.52
N LYS A 38 -3.72 6.67 -10.27
CA LYS A 38 -2.70 7.39 -9.51
C LYS A 38 -3.33 7.79 -8.19
N PRO A 39 -2.87 7.22 -7.06
CA PRO A 39 -3.35 7.64 -5.76
C PRO A 39 -3.14 9.14 -5.57
N ASP A 40 -4.14 9.81 -5.02
CA ASP A 40 -4.13 11.25 -4.75
C ASP A 40 -4.85 11.57 -3.42
N GLY A 41 -4.74 12.82 -2.98
CA GLY A 41 -5.38 13.32 -1.77
C GLY A 41 -5.03 12.50 -0.52
N TRP A 42 -6.07 12.08 0.22
CA TRP A 42 -5.90 11.36 1.48
C TRP A 42 -5.24 9.99 1.32
N LEU A 43 -5.47 9.32 0.18
CA LEU A 43 -4.92 7.99 -0.07
C LEU A 43 -3.42 8.10 -0.38
N ALA A 44 -3.02 9.06 -1.22
CA ALA A 44 -1.61 9.35 -1.48
C ALA A 44 -0.83 9.72 -0.20
N PHE A 45 -1.44 10.53 0.67
CA PHE A 45 -0.83 10.88 1.96
C PHE A 45 -0.62 9.66 2.86
N LEU A 46 -1.59 8.73 2.87
CA LEU A 46 -1.53 7.53 3.70
C LEU A 46 -0.49 6.51 3.19
N ILE A 47 -0.30 6.41 1.87
CA ILE A 47 0.62 5.44 1.26
C ILE A 47 2.00 6.01 0.95
N GLY A 48 2.27 7.29 1.22
CA GLY A 48 3.36 8.05 0.60
C GLY A 48 4.76 7.43 0.72
N GLU A 49 5.06 6.77 1.85
CA GLU A 49 6.34 6.09 2.08
C GLU A 49 6.28 4.57 1.87
N LEU A 50 5.10 4.03 1.54
CA LEU A 50 4.89 2.59 1.39
C LEU A 50 5.16 2.13 -0.03
N VAL A 51 5.97 1.07 -0.16
CA VAL A 51 6.10 0.32 -1.42
C VAL A 51 4.76 -0.37 -1.71
N TYR A 52 4.28 -0.24 -2.95
CA TYR A 52 3.03 -0.88 -3.37
C TYR A 52 3.24 -1.79 -4.57
N VAL A 53 2.44 -2.85 -4.64
CA VAL A 53 2.47 -3.81 -5.74
C VAL A 53 1.57 -3.33 -6.87
N ASP A 54 2.12 -3.14 -8.06
CA ASP A 54 1.35 -2.74 -9.25
C ASP A 54 0.81 -3.96 -10.02
N SER A 55 -0.45 -4.32 -9.77
CA SER A 55 -1.10 -5.44 -10.46
C SER A 55 -1.36 -5.15 -11.96
N ALA A 56 -1.25 -3.90 -12.42
CA ALA A 56 -1.39 -3.56 -13.83
C ALA A 56 -0.09 -3.77 -14.61
N LYS A 57 1.06 -3.71 -13.93
CA LYS A 57 2.40 -3.87 -14.54
C LYS A 57 2.89 -5.31 -14.53
N TYR A 58 2.50 -6.10 -13.52
CA TYR A 58 2.91 -7.50 -13.37
C TYR A 58 1.78 -8.46 -13.78
N ASN A 59 2.14 -9.65 -14.27
CA ASN A 59 1.17 -10.75 -14.37
C ASN A 59 0.65 -11.09 -12.96
N PHE A 60 -0.63 -11.44 -12.83
CA PHE A 60 -1.29 -11.78 -11.56
C PHE A 60 -0.44 -12.72 -10.68
N LEU A 61 0.16 -13.75 -11.28
CA LEU A 61 1.00 -14.72 -10.54
C LEU A 61 2.24 -14.06 -9.91
N GLN A 62 2.91 -13.16 -10.63
CA GLN A 62 4.08 -12.44 -10.11
C GLN A 62 3.68 -11.44 -9.02
N ALA A 63 2.58 -10.72 -9.21
CA ALA A 63 2.04 -9.82 -8.18
C ALA A 63 1.67 -10.58 -6.90
N PHE A 64 1.13 -11.80 -7.06
CA PHE A 64 0.78 -12.67 -5.95
C PHE A 64 2.01 -13.18 -5.18
N GLU A 65 3.08 -13.57 -5.87
CA GLU A 65 4.35 -13.95 -5.23
C GLU A 65 4.96 -12.80 -4.42
N ILE A 66 4.99 -11.59 -4.99
CA ILE A 66 5.46 -10.39 -4.29
C ILE A 66 4.59 -10.15 -3.05
N LEU A 67 3.27 -10.25 -3.18
CA LEU A 67 2.34 -10.08 -2.06
C LEU A 67 2.58 -11.11 -0.94
N ILE A 68 2.78 -12.39 -1.27
CA ILE A 68 3.06 -13.43 -0.28
C ILE A 68 4.37 -13.14 0.45
N ASN A 69 5.41 -12.70 -0.26
CA ASN A 69 6.67 -12.31 0.35
C ASN A 69 6.50 -11.12 1.30
N GLU A 70 5.78 -10.10 0.84
CA GLU A 70 5.48 -8.93 1.66
C GLU A 70 4.63 -9.28 2.88
N LEU A 71 3.68 -10.22 2.80
CA LEU A 71 2.89 -10.65 3.95
C LEU A 71 3.75 -11.37 4.99
N ASN A 72 4.66 -12.25 4.55
CA ASN A 72 5.54 -13.04 5.40
C ASN A 72 6.74 -12.25 5.96
N ALA A 73 7.10 -11.12 5.35
CA ALA A 73 8.14 -10.27 5.87
C ALA A 73 7.82 -9.80 7.30
N PRO A 74 8.78 -9.70 8.23
CA PRO A 74 8.52 -9.09 9.52
C PRO A 74 8.01 -7.66 9.31
N ALA A 75 7.06 -7.21 10.13
CA ALA A 75 6.64 -5.82 10.10
C ALA A 75 7.87 -4.96 10.38
N HIS A 76 8.23 -4.08 9.44
CA HIS A 76 9.30 -3.12 9.66
C HIS A 76 8.81 -2.16 10.76
N HIS A 77 9.27 -2.38 11.97
CA HIS A 77 9.00 -1.51 13.10
C HIS A 77 9.95 -0.32 12.94
N ASP A 78 9.56 0.67 12.14
CA ASP A 78 10.37 1.87 11.93
C ASP A 78 10.38 2.72 13.20
N ASN A 79 11.37 2.46 14.06
CA ASN A 79 11.88 3.48 14.96
C ASN A 79 12.67 4.49 14.12
N THR A 80 12.04 5.62 13.84
CA THR A 80 12.61 6.91 13.40
C THR A 80 14.14 6.95 13.22
N SER A 81 14.62 6.93 11.98
CA SER A 81 15.73 7.77 11.49
C SER A 81 16.05 7.38 10.05
N GLY A 82 15.93 8.35 9.14
CA GLY A 82 16.10 8.13 7.71
C GLY A 82 17.39 7.40 7.37
N THR A 83 17.28 6.39 6.51
CA THR A 83 18.31 6.03 5.54
C THR A 83 17.61 5.40 4.35
N ARG A 84 17.74 6.09 3.21
CA ARG A 84 17.74 5.61 1.82
C ARG A 84 17.41 4.13 1.61
N VAL A 85 16.53 3.84 0.65
CA VAL A 85 16.93 3.50 -0.73
C VAL A 85 15.75 3.74 -1.68
N SER A 86 15.92 4.68 -2.60
CA SER A 86 15.13 4.77 -3.83
C SER A 86 15.66 3.75 -4.83
N PRO A 87 14.78 3.03 -5.55
CA PRO A 87 15.08 2.73 -6.94
C PRO A 87 13.90 3.11 -7.84
N PHE A 88 14.27 3.89 -8.87
CA PHE A 88 13.69 3.99 -10.21
C PHE A 88 12.26 3.49 -10.47
#